data_AF-A0A143G990-F1
#
_entry.id   AF-A0A143G990-F1
#
_cell.length_a   1.000
_cell.length_b   1.000
_cell.length_c   1.000
_cell.angle_alpha   90.00
_cell.angle_beta   90.00
_cell.angle_gamma   90.00
#
_symmetry.space_group_name_H-M   'P 1'
#
loop_
_entity.id
_entity.type
_entity.pdbx_description
1 polymer ?
#
loop_
_entity_poly.entity_id
_entity_poly.type
_entity_poly.pdbx_seq_one_letter_code
_entity_poly.pdbx_strand_id
1 'polypeptide(L)'
;MYWAIYSMNNSHEKIIEVLDETLSKSHDVYHASQALYEKSSSNNIVAKEITRITRTDWNEFDGVLTKVKKSIKENEGVFCRKFTLKLATQVKRIIFFAHGNHEKIQFYLNSILGIGLQSNSGFGEIEKVKVTRIVDDHSWFLDEKLNRILPKSMFYMSRNEPVKSCRYKPNYKSSDIVDCYIPIGNTLVV
;
A
#
# COMPACT_ATOMS: atom_id res chain seq x y z
N MET A 1 8.09 -1.11 1.59
CA MET A 1 9.55 -0.93 1.65
C MET A 1 9.97 0.54 1.69
N TYR A 2 9.62 1.39 0.70
CA TYR A 2 9.93 2.83 0.74
C TYR A 2 9.66 3.47 2.11
N TRP A 3 8.45 3.31 2.64
CA TRP A 3 8.05 3.88 3.93
C TRP A 3 8.79 3.28 5.13
N ALA A 4 9.22 2.03 5.04
CA ALA A 4 10.02 1.38 6.07
C ALA A 4 11.42 2.00 6.15
N ILE A 5 12.01 2.30 4.98
CA ILE A 5 13.29 3.01 4.90
C ILE A 5 13.09 4.47 5.34
N TYR A 6 11.97 5.09 4.95
CA TYR A 6 11.63 6.46 5.36
C TYR A 6 11.52 6.61 6.88
N SER A 7 10.94 5.62 7.59
CA SER A 7 10.89 5.67 9.05
C SER A 7 12.27 5.63 9.73
N MET A 8 13.30 5.14 9.03
CA MET A 8 14.68 5.12 9.50
C MET A 8 15.50 6.31 9.00
N ASN A 9 15.12 6.88 7.84
CA ASN A 9 15.84 7.93 7.13
C ASN A 9 14.88 9.03 6.68
N ASN A 10 15.02 10.23 7.22
CA ASN A 10 14.17 11.38 6.86
C ASN A 10 14.61 12.10 5.56
N SER A 11 15.26 11.39 4.62
CA SER A 11 15.73 11.98 3.35
C SER A 11 15.30 11.14 2.16
N HIS A 12 14.62 11.77 1.21
CA HIS A 12 14.13 11.12 -0.01
C HIS A 12 15.25 10.53 -0.86
N GLU A 13 16.33 11.28 -1.08
CA GLU A 13 17.48 10.87 -1.92
C GLU A 13 18.14 9.60 -1.38
N LYS A 14 18.40 9.58 -0.07
CA LYS A 14 18.95 8.40 0.61
C LYS A 14 18.06 7.17 0.50
N ILE A 15 16.73 7.36 0.52
CA ILE A 15 15.80 6.24 0.36
C ILE A 15 15.88 5.67 -1.05
N ILE A 16 16.00 6.52 -2.07
CA ILE A 16 16.13 6.07 -3.45
C ILE A 16 17.45 5.33 -3.64
N GLU A 17 18.57 5.82 -3.10
CA GLU A 17 19.86 5.12 -3.11
C GLU A 17 19.74 3.72 -2.47
N VAL A 18 19.13 3.63 -1.28
CA VAL A 18 18.92 2.35 -0.61
C VAL A 18 18.01 1.42 -1.43
N LEU A 19 16.97 1.97 -2.09
CA LEU A 19 16.10 1.18 -2.95
C LEU A 19 16.81 0.68 -4.20
N ASP A 20 17.65 1.50 -4.82
CA ASP A 20 18.48 1.12 -5.98
C ASP A 20 19.49 0.03 -5.63
N GLU A 21 20.00 0.02 -4.39
CA GLU A 21 20.85 -1.07 -3.89
C GLU A 21 20.07 -2.34 -3.50
N THR A 22 18.77 -2.21 -3.24
CA THR A 22 17.93 -3.31 -2.71
C THR A 22 17.16 -4.02 -3.80
N LEU A 23 16.60 -3.29 -4.76
CA LEU A 23 15.77 -3.81 -5.85
C LEU A 23 16.46 -3.60 -7.19
N SER A 24 16.30 -4.58 -8.07
CA SER A 24 16.66 -4.39 -9.47
C SER A 24 15.72 -3.41 -10.15
N LYS A 25 16.23 -2.71 -11.16
CA LYS A 25 15.51 -1.68 -11.93
C LYS A 25 15.71 -1.92 -13.42
N SER A 26 14.69 -1.63 -14.23
CA SER A 26 14.79 -1.62 -15.69
C SER A 26 13.84 -0.57 -16.24
N HIS A 27 14.31 0.25 -17.19
CA HIS A 27 13.57 1.41 -17.73
C HIS A 27 13.01 2.32 -16.62
N ASP A 28 13.82 2.59 -15.60
CA ASP A 28 13.45 3.36 -14.42
C ASP A 28 12.29 2.82 -13.57
N VAL A 29 11.92 1.56 -13.76
CA VAL A 29 10.90 0.88 -12.96
C VAL A 29 11.52 -0.24 -12.14
N TYR A 30 11.26 -0.25 -10.84
CA TYR A 30 11.70 -1.32 -9.96
C TYR A 30 10.96 -2.62 -10.25
N HIS A 31 11.71 -3.73 -10.20
CA HIS A 31 11.21 -5.09 -10.27
C HIS A 31 10.55 -5.49 -8.95
N ALA A 32 9.29 -5.11 -8.80
CA ALA A 32 8.42 -5.50 -7.69
C ALA A 32 6.97 -5.63 -8.17
N SER A 33 6.18 -6.56 -7.63
CA SER A 33 4.79 -6.75 -8.01
C SER A 33 3.83 -5.86 -7.23
N GLN A 34 2.56 -5.84 -7.67
CA GLN A 34 1.48 -5.37 -6.82
C GLN A 34 1.17 -6.39 -5.71
N ALA A 35 0.35 -5.98 -4.75
CA ALA A 35 -0.18 -6.87 -3.72
C ALA A 35 -1.11 -7.93 -4.35
N LEU A 36 -0.81 -9.20 -4.11
CA LEU A 36 -1.65 -10.33 -4.46
C LEU A 36 -2.32 -10.93 -3.23
N TYR A 37 -3.60 -11.21 -3.34
CA TYR A 37 -4.38 -11.81 -2.26
C TYR A 37 -4.51 -13.32 -2.46
N GLU A 38 -4.07 -14.07 -1.46
CA GLU A 38 -4.22 -15.53 -1.45
C GLU A 38 -5.70 -15.89 -1.30
N LYS A 39 -6.23 -16.64 -2.28
CA LYS A 39 -7.57 -17.21 -2.25
C LYS A 39 -7.45 -18.73 -2.29
N SER A 40 -8.09 -19.39 -1.34
CA SER A 40 -8.18 -20.86 -1.27
C SER A 40 -9.59 -21.26 -0.80
N SER A 41 -9.96 -22.53 -0.97
CA SER A 41 -11.25 -23.03 -0.48
C SER A 41 -11.46 -22.81 1.03
N SER A 42 -10.38 -22.80 1.80
CA SER A 42 -10.39 -22.56 3.25
C SER A 42 -10.28 -21.08 3.64
N ASN A 43 -9.81 -20.20 2.75
CA ASN A 43 -9.54 -18.80 3.06
C ASN A 43 -10.10 -17.89 1.96
N ASN A 44 -11.25 -17.29 2.26
CA ASN A 44 -11.93 -16.36 1.36
C ASN A 44 -11.43 -14.93 1.57
N ILE A 45 -11.42 -14.17 0.47
CA ILE A 45 -11.22 -12.72 0.51
C ILE A 45 -12.56 -12.10 0.90
N VAL A 46 -12.61 -11.40 2.03
CA VAL A 46 -13.85 -10.83 2.57
C VAL A 46 -13.78 -9.30 2.49
N ALA A 47 -14.76 -8.69 1.84
CA ALA A 47 -14.98 -7.26 1.93
C ALA A 47 -15.54 -6.93 3.32
N LYS A 48 -14.93 -5.97 4.01
CA LYS A 48 -15.36 -5.49 5.32
C LYS A 48 -15.56 -3.99 5.31
N GLU A 49 -16.48 -3.54 6.13
CA GLU A 49 -16.61 -2.13 6.48
C GLU A 49 -16.07 -1.94 7.88
N ILE A 50 -15.15 -0.98 8.04
CA ILE A 50 -14.58 -0.63 9.33
C ILE A 50 -15.04 0.77 9.67
N THR A 51 -15.82 0.87 10.74
CA THR A 51 -16.25 2.14 11.32
C THR A 51 -15.13 2.67 12.20
N ARG A 52 -14.54 3.82 11.84
CA ARG A 52 -13.56 4.51 12.69
C ARG A 52 -14.13 5.79 13.24
N ILE A 53 -13.86 6.06 14.52
CA ILE A 53 -14.13 7.36 15.12
C ILE A 53 -13.15 8.35 14.51
N THR A 54 -13.66 9.45 13.95
CA THR A 54 -12.86 10.50 13.31
C THR A 54 -12.80 11.80 14.10
N ARG A 55 -13.56 11.91 15.19
CA ARG A 55 -13.50 13.06 16.09
C ARG A 55 -13.45 12.59 17.54
N THR A 56 -12.25 12.61 18.13
CA THR A 56 -12.00 12.18 19.52
C THR A 56 -11.49 13.30 20.42
N ASP A 57 -10.88 14.35 19.86
CA ASP A 57 -10.25 15.39 20.67
C ASP A 57 -11.12 16.65 20.75
N TRP A 58 -11.65 16.92 21.94
CA TRP A 58 -12.44 18.10 22.24
C TRP A 58 -11.60 19.37 22.34
N ASN A 59 -10.27 19.25 22.38
CA ASN A 59 -9.33 20.37 22.41
C ASN A 59 -9.17 21.06 21.05
N GLU A 60 -9.69 20.49 19.96
CA GLU A 60 -9.71 21.12 18.62
C GLU A 60 -10.77 22.24 18.49
N PHE A 61 -11.58 22.47 19.52
CA PHE A 61 -12.61 23.49 19.52
C PHE A 61 -12.14 24.76 20.23
N ASP A 62 -11.77 25.76 19.44
CA ASP A 62 -11.53 27.11 19.96
C ASP A 62 -12.85 27.80 20.28
N GLY A 63 -13.04 28.18 21.56
CA GLY A 63 -14.19 28.97 22.00
C GLY A 63 -14.22 29.19 23.52
N VAL A 64 -14.63 30.39 23.95
CA VAL A 64 -14.87 30.69 25.36
C VAL A 64 -16.20 30.05 25.76
N LEU A 65 -16.15 28.97 26.53
CA LEU A 65 -17.34 28.35 27.12
C LEU A 65 -17.98 29.33 28.11
N THR A 66 -19.10 29.94 27.72
CA THR A 66 -19.78 30.99 28.50
C THR A 66 -20.46 30.48 29.78
N LYS A 67 -20.52 29.16 30.01
CA LYS A 67 -21.12 28.57 31.22
C LYS A 67 -20.20 27.51 31.83
N VAL A 68 -20.08 27.55 33.17
CA VAL A 68 -19.33 26.56 33.96
C VAL A 68 -19.94 25.16 33.75
N LYS A 69 -19.13 24.21 33.26
CA LYS A 69 -19.52 22.88 32.76
C LYS A 69 -20.43 22.12 33.76
N LYS A 70 -21.60 21.65 33.31
CA LYS A 70 -22.36 20.58 34.01
C LYS A 70 -22.42 19.25 33.24
N SER A 71 -22.46 19.25 31.90
CA SER A 71 -22.17 18.08 31.05
C SER A 71 -22.08 18.52 29.58
N ILE A 72 -21.32 17.80 28.76
CA ILE A 72 -21.30 17.96 27.30
C ILE A 72 -22.11 16.80 26.72
N LYS A 73 -23.07 17.08 25.84
CA LYS A 73 -23.82 16.04 25.14
C LYS A 73 -23.03 15.56 23.93
N GLU A 74 -22.58 14.30 23.94
CA GLU A 74 -21.80 13.70 22.85
C GLU A 74 -22.64 13.04 21.75
N ASN A 75 -23.97 13.04 21.90
CA ASN A 75 -24.89 12.35 20.97
C ASN A 75 -25.48 13.27 19.89
N GLU A 76 -25.34 14.59 20.02
CA GLU A 76 -25.94 15.58 19.10
C GLU A 76 -25.03 16.81 18.91
N GLY A 77 -25.23 17.52 17.80
CA GLY A 77 -24.56 18.79 17.54
C GLY A 77 -23.07 18.68 17.21
N VAL A 78 -22.33 19.77 17.50
CA VAL A 78 -20.94 19.94 17.08
C VAL A 78 -19.98 18.98 17.80
N PHE A 79 -20.33 18.62 19.05
CA PHE A 79 -19.61 17.66 19.88
C PHE A 79 -20.06 16.21 19.68
N CYS A 80 -20.71 15.88 18.56
CA CYS A 80 -21.08 14.50 18.26
C CYS A 80 -19.84 13.71 17.81
N ARG A 81 -19.66 12.50 18.35
CA ARG A 81 -18.64 11.56 17.84
C ARG A 81 -18.98 11.20 16.40
N LYS A 82 -18.14 11.66 15.47
CA LYS A 82 -18.29 11.32 14.05
C LYS A 82 -17.60 9.99 13.78
N PHE A 83 -18.27 9.17 13.00
CA PHE A 83 -17.74 7.93 12.49
C PHE A 83 -17.57 8.04 10.98
N THR A 84 -16.49 7.48 10.47
CA THR A 84 -16.27 7.31 9.04
C THR A 84 -16.23 5.83 8.74
N LEU A 85 -17.13 5.41 7.86
CA LEU A 85 -17.09 4.08 7.26
C LEU A 85 -15.93 4.05 6.27
N LYS A 86 -15.04 3.08 6.43
CA LYS A 86 -13.96 2.82 5.49
C LYS A 86 -14.07 1.40 4.97
N LEU A 87 -14.02 1.25 3.66
CA LEU A 87 -13.97 -0.06 3.01
C LEU A 87 -12.60 -0.70 3.30
N ALA A 88 -12.62 -1.98 3.63
CA ALA A 88 -11.45 -2.77 3.93
C ALA A 88 -11.57 -4.16 3.28
N THR A 89 -10.42 -4.81 3.09
CA THR A 89 -10.36 -6.18 2.60
C THR A 89 -9.66 -7.02 3.64
N GLN A 90 -10.35 -8.04 4.16
CA GLN A 90 -9.75 -9.03 5.02
C GLN A 90 -9.26 -10.20 4.17
N VAL A 91 -7.98 -10.52 4.33
CA VAL A 91 -7.30 -11.63 3.67
C VAL A 91 -6.42 -12.33 4.68
N LYS A 92 -6.17 -13.63 4.48
CA LYS A 92 -5.25 -14.38 5.33
C LYS A 92 -3.79 -14.05 5.04
N ARG A 93 -3.46 -13.87 3.76
CA ARG A 93 -2.10 -13.63 3.30
C ARG A 93 -2.09 -12.66 2.13
N ILE A 94 -1.14 -11.73 2.17
CA ILE A 94 -0.78 -10.86 1.05
C ILE A 94 0.58 -11.31 0.56
N ILE A 95 0.71 -11.50 -0.75
CA ILE A 95 1.93 -11.96 -1.41
C ILE A 95 2.46 -10.82 -2.28
N PHE A 96 3.76 -10.61 -2.22
CA PHE A 96 4.49 -9.69 -3.08
C PHE A 96 5.68 -10.43 -3.69
N PHE A 97 5.97 -10.16 -4.95
CA PHE A 97 7.19 -10.59 -5.61
C PHE A 97 8.11 -9.39 -5.79
N ALA A 98 9.40 -9.60 -5.63
CA ALA A 98 10.41 -8.58 -5.84
C ALA A 98 11.72 -9.24 -6.27
N HIS A 99 12.44 -8.58 -7.18
CA HIS A 99 13.74 -9.01 -7.64
C HIS A 99 14.82 -8.06 -7.13
N GLY A 100 15.87 -8.61 -6.53
CA GLY A 100 16.96 -7.82 -5.94
C GLY A 100 17.73 -8.56 -4.85
N ASN A 101 18.38 -7.79 -3.98
CA ASN A 101 19.18 -8.34 -2.88
C ASN A 101 18.26 -8.90 -1.79
N HIS A 102 18.20 -10.23 -1.72
CA HIS A 102 17.36 -10.94 -0.75
C HIS A 102 17.59 -10.52 0.71
N GLU A 103 18.84 -10.34 1.14
CA GLU A 103 19.16 -10.04 2.53
C GLU A 103 18.67 -8.65 2.91
N LYS A 104 18.88 -7.65 2.04
CA LYS A 104 18.37 -6.29 2.24
C LYS A 104 16.83 -6.25 2.22
N ILE A 105 16.21 -6.97 1.28
CA ILE A 105 14.75 -7.08 1.21
C ILE A 105 14.19 -7.66 2.52
N GLN A 106 14.77 -8.77 2.99
CA GLN A 106 14.35 -9.43 4.23
C GLN A 106 14.53 -8.52 5.44
N PHE A 107 15.66 -7.81 5.55
CA PHE A 107 15.94 -6.86 6.61
C PHE A 107 14.88 -5.74 6.69
N TYR A 108 14.64 -5.06 5.56
CA TYR A 108 13.69 -3.95 5.55
C TYR A 108 12.25 -4.38 5.76
N LEU A 109 11.83 -5.53 5.21
CA LEU A 109 10.46 -6.03 5.39
C LEU A 109 10.21 -6.51 6.83
N ASN A 110 11.17 -7.14 7.48
CA ASN A 110 11.05 -7.55 8.88
C ASN A 110 11.05 -6.36 9.87
N SER A 111 11.53 -5.20 9.43
CA SER A 111 11.50 -3.97 10.22
C SER A 111 10.13 -3.26 10.20
N ILE A 112 9.17 -3.77 9.41
CA ILE A 112 7.85 -3.14 9.24
C ILE A 112 6.92 -3.58 10.37
N LEU A 113 6.44 -2.62 11.15
CA LEU A 113 5.48 -2.85 12.24
C LEU A 113 4.02 -2.97 11.76
N GLY A 114 3.70 -2.44 10.57
CA GLY A 114 2.33 -2.45 10.04
C GLY A 114 2.25 -2.00 8.58
N ILE A 115 1.11 -2.23 7.93
CA ILE A 115 0.87 -1.84 6.53
C ILE A 115 0.16 -0.49 6.48
N GLY A 116 0.87 0.57 6.08
CA GLY A 116 0.29 1.91 5.87
C GLY A 116 1.27 3.06 6.00
N LEU A 117 0.76 4.29 5.84
CA LEU A 117 1.52 5.55 6.02
C LEU A 117 1.84 5.85 7.50
N GLN A 118 0.98 5.41 8.41
CA GLN A 118 1.23 5.45 9.86
C GLN A 118 0.68 4.17 10.48
N SER A 119 1.46 3.56 11.38
CA SER A 119 1.07 2.38 12.17
C SER A 119 -0.27 2.57 12.88
N ASN A 120 -0.56 3.81 13.29
CA ASN A 120 -1.73 4.13 14.12
C ASN A 120 -2.98 4.50 13.30
N SER A 121 -2.87 4.72 11.97
CA SER A 121 -3.98 5.26 11.15
C SER A 121 -4.45 4.38 9.99
N GLY A 122 -3.85 3.21 9.73
CA GLY A 122 -4.37 2.25 8.75
C GLY A 122 -3.94 0.80 9.03
N PHE A 123 -4.88 -0.08 9.36
CA PHE A 123 -5.48 -1.08 8.44
C PHE A 123 -4.83 -2.47 8.40
N GLY A 124 -3.82 -2.75 9.20
CA GLY A 124 -3.46 -4.14 9.49
C GLY A 124 -2.22 -4.26 10.36
N GLU A 125 -2.36 -5.00 11.46
CA GLU A 125 -1.22 -5.52 12.22
C GLU A 125 -0.60 -6.67 11.43
N ILE A 126 0.72 -6.66 11.25
CA ILE A 126 1.43 -7.73 10.57
C ILE A 126 1.80 -8.77 11.61
N GLU A 127 1.13 -9.92 11.60
CA GLU A 127 1.49 -11.03 12.48
C GLU A 127 2.88 -11.57 12.15
N LYS A 128 3.17 -11.76 10.86
CA LYS A 128 4.42 -12.32 10.39
C LYS A 128 4.75 -11.92 8.96
N VAL A 129 6.03 -11.60 8.73
CA VAL A 129 6.61 -11.49 7.39
C VAL A 129 7.42 -12.76 7.11
N LYS A 130 7.23 -13.35 5.94
CA LYS A 130 8.04 -14.46 5.44
C LYS A 130 8.59 -14.09 4.07
N VAL A 131 9.90 -14.12 3.92
CA VAL A 131 10.59 -13.88 2.64
C VAL A 131 11.21 -15.20 2.19
N THR A 132 10.89 -15.62 0.97
CA THR A 132 11.41 -16.84 0.37
C THR A 132 12.08 -16.51 -0.95
N ARG A 133 13.24 -17.12 -1.22
CA ARG A 133 13.87 -17.05 -2.54
C ARG A 133 13.09 -17.93 -3.51
N ILE A 134 12.85 -17.42 -4.70
CA ILE A 134 12.25 -18.14 -5.82
C ILE A 134 13.22 -18.04 -7.01
N VAL A 135 13.14 -19.00 -7.92
CA VAL A 135 14.02 -19.03 -9.11
C VAL A 135 13.47 -18.11 -10.19
N ASP A 136 12.16 -18.18 -10.42
CA ASP A 136 11.49 -17.42 -11.47
C ASP A 136 11.12 -16.01 -10.98
N ASP A 137 11.33 -15.00 -11.84
CA ASP A 137 10.96 -13.64 -11.53
C ASP A 137 9.47 -13.39 -11.84
N HIS A 138 8.68 -13.25 -10.77
CA HIS A 138 7.26 -12.91 -10.85
C HIS A 138 6.93 -11.45 -10.53
N SER A 139 7.95 -10.59 -10.52
CA SER A 139 7.82 -9.18 -10.15
C SER A 139 6.91 -8.41 -11.11
N TRP A 140 7.00 -8.65 -12.41
CA TRP A 140 6.19 -8.00 -13.43
C TRP A 140 5.13 -8.91 -14.04
N PHE A 141 5.44 -10.20 -14.18
CA PHE A 141 4.58 -11.19 -14.82
C PHE A 141 4.37 -12.40 -13.93
N LEU A 142 3.12 -12.83 -13.81
CA LEU A 142 2.76 -14.08 -13.16
C LEU A 142 1.86 -14.85 -14.12
N ASP A 143 2.23 -16.09 -14.43
CA ASP A 143 1.50 -16.92 -15.41
C ASP A 143 1.26 -16.20 -16.74
N GLU A 144 2.32 -15.56 -17.27
CA GLU A 144 2.34 -14.74 -18.50
C GLU A 144 1.47 -13.47 -18.48
N LYS A 145 0.71 -13.26 -17.40
CA LYS A 145 -0.15 -12.10 -17.21
C LYS A 145 0.59 -11.01 -16.46
N LEU A 146 0.28 -9.79 -16.83
CA LEU A 146 0.77 -8.62 -16.13
C LEU A 146 0.32 -8.65 -14.66
N ASN A 147 1.25 -8.42 -13.74
CA ASN A 147 1.03 -8.48 -12.30
C ASN A 147 1.11 -7.10 -11.62
N ARG A 148 1.31 -6.01 -12.39
CA ARG A 148 1.27 -4.63 -11.88
C ARG A 148 1.07 -3.65 -13.02
N ILE A 149 0.73 -2.41 -12.69
CA ILE A 149 0.70 -1.34 -13.68
C ILE A 149 2.11 -1.09 -14.20
N LEU A 150 2.29 -1.17 -15.53
CA LEU A 150 3.55 -0.88 -16.22
C LEU A 150 3.33 0.07 -17.41
N PRO A 151 4.21 1.06 -17.61
CA PRO A 151 4.18 1.94 -18.79
C PRO A 151 4.28 1.17 -20.11
N LYS A 152 3.53 1.61 -21.13
CA LYS A 152 3.64 1.05 -22.48
C LYS A 152 5.03 1.22 -23.10
N SER A 153 5.73 2.31 -22.76
CA SER A 153 7.07 2.62 -23.27
C SER A 153 8.12 1.54 -22.96
N MET A 154 7.84 0.67 -22.00
CA MET A 154 8.72 -0.45 -21.65
C MET A 154 8.57 -1.67 -22.57
N PHE A 155 7.54 -1.68 -23.43
CA PHE A 155 7.21 -2.83 -24.28
C PHE A 155 7.47 -2.51 -25.75
N TYR A 156 8.22 -3.40 -26.40
CA TYR A 156 8.45 -3.32 -27.85
C TYR A 156 7.27 -3.84 -28.68
N MET A 157 6.39 -4.64 -28.07
CA MET A 157 5.21 -5.22 -28.74
C MET A 157 3.92 -4.80 -28.04
N SER A 158 2.87 -4.62 -28.83
CA SER A 158 1.54 -4.34 -28.31
C SER A 158 0.99 -5.54 -27.55
N ARG A 159 0.59 -5.33 -26.29
CA ARG A 159 -0.12 -6.33 -25.50
C ARG A 159 -1.64 -6.14 -25.53
N ASN A 160 -2.37 -7.22 -25.26
CA ASN A 160 -3.85 -7.27 -25.30
C ASN A 160 -4.52 -6.85 -23.98
N GLU A 161 -3.76 -6.56 -22.91
CA GLU A 161 -4.31 -6.06 -21.65
C GLU A 161 -5.00 -4.69 -21.80
N PRO A 162 -6.01 -4.39 -20.95
CA PRO A 162 -6.68 -3.11 -20.97
C PRO A 162 -5.66 -1.99 -20.75
N VAL A 163 -5.71 -1.05 -21.68
CA VAL A 163 -4.92 0.17 -21.61
C VAL A 163 -5.71 1.21 -20.82
N LYS A 164 -5.03 1.86 -19.89
CA LYS A 164 -5.56 3.07 -19.27
C LYS A 164 -4.48 4.13 -19.24
N SER A 165 -4.88 5.34 -19.64
CA SER A 165 -4.10 6.54 -19.35
C SER A 165 -4.26 6.81 -17.86
N CYS A 166 -3.22 6.56 -17.08
CA CYS A 166 -3.24 6.85 -15.65
C CYS A 166 -2.29 8.02 -15.37
N ARG A 167 -2.72 8.92 -14.48
CA ARG A 167 -1.77 9.74 -13.73
C ARG A 167 -1.10 8.81 -12.74
N TYR A 168 -0.15 7.99 -13.20
CA TYR A 168 0.75 7.34 -12.28
C TYR A 168 1.61 8.46 -11.72
N LYS A 169 1.33 8.86 -10.48
CA LYS A 169 2.22 9.71 -9.71
C LYS A 169 3.18 8.75 -9.00
N PRO A 170 4.34 8.38 -9.59
CA PRO A 170 5.41 7.88 -8.73
C PRO A 170 5.65 8.97 -7.69
N ASN A 171 6.00 8.58 -6.46
CA ASN A 171 5.79 9.41 -5.27
C ASN A 171 6.39 10.84 -5.31
N TYR A 172 7.16 11.26 -6.31
CA TYR A 172 7.79 12.58 -6.32
C TYR A 172 7.82 13.24 -7.73
N LYS A 173 7.11 14.38 -7.84
CA LYS A 173 7.35 15.53 -8.75
C LYS A 173 7.01 15.49 -10.26
N SER A 174 6.22 14.56 -10.78
CA SER A 174 5.69 14.69 -12.17
C SER A 174 4.16 14.62 -12.22
N SER A 175 3.55 15.51 -13.01
CA SER A 175 2.13 15.52 -13.36
C SER A 175 1.85 14.84 -14.72
N ASP A 176 2.86 14.18 -15.28
CA ASP A 176 2.79 13.63 -16.62
C ASP A 176 1.81 12.47 -16.67
N ILE A 177 1.07 12.42 -17.76
CA ILE A 177 0.10 11.37 -18.03
C ILE A 177 0.83 10.33 -18.88
N VAL A 178 0.92 9.10 -18.39
CA VAL A 178 1.59 8.00 -19.08
C VAL A 178 0.58 6.89 -19.34
N ASP A 179 0.53 6.43 -20.59
CA ASP A 179 -0.28 5.26 -20.94
C ASP A 179 0.36 3.99 -20.39
N CYS A 180 -0.42 3.25 -19.60
CA CYS A 180 0.03 2.04 -18.95
C CYS A 180 -0.87 0.84 -19.29
N TYR A 181 -0.29 -0.34 -19.25
CA TYR A 181 -1.04 -1.59 -19.17
C TYR A 181 -1.47 -1.84 -17.73
N ILE A 182 -2.70 -2.32 -17.54
CA ILE A 182 -3.26 -2.62 -16.21
C ILE A 182 -3.51 -4.12 -16.07
N PRO A 183 -3.09 -4.74 -14.95
CA PRO A 183 -3.36 -6.15 -14.68
C PRO A 183 -4.86 -6.41 -14.48
N ILE A 184 -5.37 -7.52 -15.02
CA ILE A 184 -6.75 -7.97 -14.83
C ILE A 184 -6.79 -8.90 -13.62
N GLY A 185 -7.01 -8.32 -12.44
CA GLY A 185 -7.13 -9.06 -11.17
C GLY A 185 -5.87 -9.08 -10.33
N ASN A 186 -6.05 -9.29 -9.03
CA ASN A 186 -5.01 -9.29 -8.01
C ASN A 186 -5.14 -10.48 -7.04
N THR A 187 -5.73 -11.58 -7.51
CA THR A 187 -5.97 -12.77 -6.70
C THR A 187 -5.09 -13.90 -7.17
N LEU A 188 -4.42 -14.58 -6.22
CA LEU A 188 -3.64 -15.77 -6.47
C LEU A 188 -4.39 -16.97 -5.89
N VAL A 189 -4.73 -17.93 -6.74
CA VAL A 189 -5.42 -19.17 -6.35
C VAL A 189 -4.35 -20.23 -6.07
N VAL A 190 -4.29 -20.70 -4.82
CA VAL A 190 -3.38 -21.77 -4.37
C VAL A 190 -4.15 -23.07 -4.23
#